data_AF-A0A5C5YGJ5-F1
#
_entry.id   AF-A0A5C5YGJ5-F1
#
_cell.length_a   1.000
_cell.length_b   1.000
_cell.length_c   1.000
_cell.angle_alpha   90.00
_cell.angle_beta   90.00
_cell.angle_gamma   90.00
#
_symmetry.space_group_name_H-M   'P 1'
#
loop_
_entity.id
_entity.type
_entity.pdbx_description
1 polymer ?
#
loop_
_entity_poly.entity_id
_entity_poly.type
_entity_poly.pdbx_seq_one_letter_code
_entity_poly.pdbx_strand_id
1 'polypeptide(L)'
;MKDHRGVRRLLVISALIAGIWLVVLPWLTHRPGTRRYIARLDAQGIDPSAMYYTELPPHLFADALARQQHPWAGQYYEGDGLGTNRVVTLTAKGELSESNQGCVGKAAIWHAAFRQANGVIQITTPLAENSSHYSFARDRPSSYLIVHWEERVYLIPPEDILSFCGAWASGDEPREDGHGFFLLRIGDEKKPAEGPPELPLGFQRYLNMESITAKVISVEPPQQQPPDSIENRRVYEQSVVIDAGTVAGVIPKMRFDIRSPAKIHINATVVSVRPATSELLLRHYVFDDDKVTPATIDWEVINRDIFRR
;
A
#
# COMPACT_ATOMS: atom_id res chain seq x y z
N MET A 1 -6.80 57.77 20.93
CA MET A 1 -5.34 57.56 20.85
C MET A 1 -5.08 56.17 20.30
N LYS A 2 -4.52 56.03 19.10
CA LYS A 2 -4.13 54.71 18.54
C LYS A 2 -2.95 54.15 19.33
N ASP A 3 -3.02 52.90 19.76
CA ASP A 3 -1.97 52.28 20.56
C ASP A 3 -0.73 51.98 19.71
N HIS A 4 0.24 52.89 19.75
CA HIS A 4 1.50 52.78 19.01
C HIS A 4 2.40 51.61 19.49
N ARG A 5 2.04 50.95 20.60
CA ARG A 5 2.81 49.82 21.13
C ARG A 5 2.74 48.59 20.22
N GLY A 6 1.60 48.35 19.56
CA GLY A 6 1.45 47.21 18.63
C GLY A 6 2.37 47.32 17.42
N VAL A 7 2.40 48.49 16.78
CA VAL A 7 3.21 48.73 15.57
C VAL A 7 4.70 48.64 15.87
N ARG A 8 5.17 49.19 17.01
CA ARG A 8 6.58 49.08 17.40
C ARG A 8 7.01 47.63 17.62
N ARG A 9 6.18 46.80 18.26
CA ARG A 9 6.49 45.37 18.44
C ARG A 9 6.58 44.62 17.12
N LEU A 10 5.66 44.88 16.19
CA LEU A 10 5.68 44.26 14.86
C LEU A 10 6.95 44.61 14.08
N LEU A 11 7.37 45.88 14.11
CA LEU A 11 8.60 46.32 13.43
C LEU A 11 9.85 45.66 14.02
N VAL A 12 9.93 45.53 15.35
CA VAL A 12 11.07 44.86 16.01
C VAL A 12 11.14 43.38 15.64
N ILE A 13 10.01 42.67 15.69
CA ILE A 13 9.96 41.25 15.31
C ILE A 13 10.32 41.07 13.83
N SER A 14 9.80 41.92 12.95
CA SER A 14 10.08 41.87 11.52
C SER A 14 11.56 42.11 11.23
N ALA A 15 12.18 43.10 11.89
CA ALA A 15 13.61 43.38 11.77
C ALA A 15 14.48 42.21 12.27
N LEU A 16 14.07 41.54 13.35
CA LEU A 16 14.74 40.35 13.87
C LEU A 16 14.71 39.19 12.87
N ILE A 17 13.52 38.89 12.31
CA ILE A 17 13.36 37.84 11.30
C ILE A 17 14.21 38.16 10.07
N ALA A 18 14.16 39.40 9.59
CA ALA A 18 14.97 39.84 8.45
C ALA A 18 16.48 39.72 8.74
N GLY A 19 16.94 40.07 9.95
CA GLY A 19 18.33 39.90 10.35
C GLY A 19 18.76 38.43 10.36
N ILE A 20 17.91 37.52 10.86
CA ILE A 20 18.18 36.09 10.83
C ILE A 20 18.29 35.58 9.38
N TRP A 21 17.34 35.96 8.52
CA TRP A 21 17.27 35.49 7.13
C TRP A 21 18.39 36.04 6.25
N LEU A 22 18.70 37.33 6.37
CA LEU A 22 19.61 38.01 5.45
C LEU A 22 21.06 38.03 5.93
N VAL A 23 21.32 37.83 7.24
CA VAL A 23 22.66 37.91 7.81
C VAL A 23 23.07 36.59 8.43
N VAL A 24 22.29 36.08 9.38
CA VAL A 24 22.70 34.91 10.18
C VAL A 24 22.75 33.65 9.31
N LEU A 25 21.71 33.37 8.54
CA LEU A 25 21.66 32.17 7.70
C LEU A 25 22.76 32.14 6.62
N PRO A 26 22.95 33.20 5.80
CA PRO A 26 24.06 33.23 4.84
C PRO A 26 25.43 33.12 5.50
N TRP A 27 25.63 33.74 6.67
CA TRP A 27 26.88 33.60 7.40
C TRP A 27 27.13 32.15 7.86
N LEU A 28 26.08 31.46 8.32
CA LEU A 28 26.16 30.06 8.73
C LEU A 28 26.50 29.12 7.55
N THR A 29 25.98 29.40 6.35
CA THR A 29 26.29 28.61 5.13
C THR A 29 27.71 28.84 4.62
N HIS A 30 28.34 29.97 4.97
CA HIS A 30 29.74 30.26 4.63
C HIS A 30 30.75 29.57 5.55
N ARG A 31 30.33 28.99 6.68
CA ARG A 31 31.24 28.26 7.56
C ARG A 31 31.86 27.07 6.80
N PRO A 32 33.18 26.85 6.93
CA PRO A 32 33.89 25.80 6.17
C PRO A 32 33.40 24.38 6.51
N GLY A 33 32.79 24.16 7.68
CA GLY A 33 32.13 22.90 8.01
C GLY A 33 30.87 22.66 7.17
N THR A 34 29.98 23.65 7.09
CA THR A 34 28.75 23.59 6.30
C THR A 34 29.06 23.42 4.81
N ARG A 35 30.04 24.16 4.27
CA ARG A 35 30.46 24.00 2.87
C ARG A 35 31.02 22.61 2.56
N ARG A 36 31.84 22.05 3.46
CA ARG A 36 32.33 20.67 3.31
C ARG A 36 31.20 19.65 3.31
N TYR A 37 30.19 19.86 4.15
CA TYR A 37 29.01 19.01 4.19
C TYR A 37 28.17 19.10 2.91
N ILE A 38 27.85 20.31 2.45
CA ILE A 38 27.10 20.55 1.20
C ILE A 38 27.85 19.97 0.01
N ALA A 39 29.16 20.23 -0.12
CA ALA A 39 29.97 19.70 -1.21
C ALA A 39 30.04 18.17 -1.20
N ARG A 40 29.97 17.53 -0.02
CA ARG A 40 29.90 16.06 0.09
C ARG A 40 28.57 15.53 -0.45
N LEU A 41 27.46 16.19 -0.13
CA LEU A 41 26.13 15.82 -0.63
C LEU A 41 26.03 16.02 -2.14
N ASP A 42 26.54 17.15 -2.65
CA ASP A 42 26.59 17.46 -4.07
C ASP A 42 27.44 16.45 -4.86
N ALA A 43 28.61 16.08 -4.33
CA ALA A 43 29.44 15.01 -4.91
C ALA A 43 28.77 13.63 -4.91
N GLN A 44 27.73 13.43 -4.09
CA GLN A 44 26.91 12.22 -4.04
C GLN A 44 25.63 12.34 -4.89
N GLY A 45 25.40 13.47 -5.57
CA GLY A 45 24.18 13.74 -6.33
C GLY A 45 22.94 13.93 -5.45
N ILE A 46 23.13 14.26 -4.16
CA ILE A 46 22.05 14.46 -3.19
C ILE A 46 21.80 15.96 -3.08
N ASP A 47 20.62 16.41 -3.50
CA ASP A 47 20.22 17.82 -3.34
C ASP A 47 19.96 18.14 -1.85
N PRO A 48 20.79 18.99 -1.21
CA PRO A 48 20.63 19.33 0.21
C PRO A 48 19.40 20.21 0.47
N SER A 49 18.75 20.76 -0.55
CA SER A 49 17.47 21.47 -0.41
C SER A 49 16.28 20.51 -0.39
N ALA A 50 16.45 19.29 -0.90
CA ALA A 50 15.49 18.18 -0.75
C ALA A 50 15.49 17.57 0.66
N MET A 51 16.30 18.10 1.59
CA MET A 51 16.48 17.61 2.97
C MET A 51 15.20 17.68 3.83
N TYR A 52 14.12 18.32 3.35
CA TYR A 52 12.79 18.17 3.95
C TYR A 52 12.16 16.78 3.74
N TYR A 53 12.79 15.88 2.98
CA TYR A 53 12.39 14.48 2.83
C TYR A 53 13.45 13.46 3.32
N THR A 54 14.59 13.89 3.89
CA THR A 54 15.76 13.02 4.12
C THR A 54 15.87 12.41 5.52
N GLU A 55 14.76 12.10 6.17
CA GLU A 55 14.80 11.00 7.16
C GLU A 55 14.89 9.63 6.47
N LEU A 56 15.12 9.57 5.16
CA LEU A 56 15.35 8.33 4.43
C LEU A 56 16.69 7.72 4.89
N PRO A 57 16.68 6.56 5.59
CA PRO A 57 17.89 5.96 6.14
C PRO A 57 18.97 5.67 5.08
N PRO A 58 20.27 5.75 5.44
CA PRO A 58 21.39 5.66 4.50
C PRO A 58 21.43 4.44 3.56
N HIS A 59 20.77 3.32 3.92
CA HIS A 59 20.69 2.14 3.06
C HIS A 59 19.93 2.40 1.75
N LEU A 60 19.04 3.40 1.73
CA LEU A 60 18.28 3.77 0.54
C LEU A 60 19.16 4.35 -0.58
N PHE A 61 20.36 4.86 -0.27
CA PHE A 61 21.35 5.31 -1.26
C PHE A 61 22.25 4.17 -1.75
N ALA A 62 22.53 3.17 -0.92
CA ALA A 62 23.20 1.95 -1.35
C ALA A 62 22.34 1.15 -2.35
N ASP A 63 21.02 1.25 -2.21
CA ASP A 63 20.05 0.62 -3.11
C ASP A 63 20.02 1.26 -4.50
N ALA A 64 20.36 2.53 -4.67
CA ALA A 64 20.39 3.17 -5.99
C ALA A 64 21.43 2.54 -6.93
N LEU A 65 22.53 2.01 -6.38
CA LEU A 65 23.50 1.21 -7.11
C LEU A 65 23.02 -0.24 -7.31
N ALA A 66 22.26 -0.80 -6.36
CA ALA A 66 21.62 -2.11 -6.53
C ALA A 66 20.53 -2.11 -7.62
N ARG A 67 19.87 -0.96 -7.88
CA ARG A 67 18.90 -0.78 -9.00
C ARG A 67 19.50 -1.11 -10.36
N GLN A 68 20.81 -0.93 -10.55
CA GLN A 68 21.48 -1.32 -11.80
C GLN A 68 21.72 -2.83 -11.92
N GLN A 69 21.61 -3.60 -10.83
CA GLN A 69 22.06 -4.99 -10.80
C GLN A 69 20.92 -6.01 -10.87
N HIS A 70 19.68 -5.66 -10.54
CA HIS A 70 18.57 -6.63 -10.59
C HIS A 70 17.27 -6.02 -11.13
N PRO A 71 16.62 -6.65 -12.14
CA PRO A 71 15.44 -6.08 -12.82
C PRO A 71 14.23 -5.83 -11.91
N TRP A 72 14.14 -6.50 -10.76
CA TRP A 72 13.06 -6.35 -9.77
C TRP A 72 13.49 -5.72 -8.43
N ALA A 73 14.78 -5.49 -8.17
CA ALA A 73 15.20 -4.91 -6.88
C ALA A 73 14.94 -3.40 -6.86
N GLY A 74 14.62 -2.86 -5.69
CA GLY A 74 14.35 -1.44 -5.54
C GLY A 74 13.32 -1.13 -4.44
N GLN A 75 12.92 0.14 -4.41
CA GLN A 75 11.87 0.64 -3.53
C GLN A 75 10.59 0.81 -4.31
N TYR A 76 9.49 0.40 -3.70
CA TYR A 76 8.16 0.42 -4.26
C TYR A 76 7.26 1.21 -3.34
N TYR A 77 6.40 2.03 -3.92
CA TYR A 77 5.51 2.92 -3.19
C TYR A 77 4.06 2.70 -3.59
N GLU A 78 3.18 2.65 -2.59
CA GLU A 78 1.72 2.65 -2.67
C GLU A 78 1.25 3.70 -1.67
N GLY A 79 0.30 4.56 -2.04
CA GLY A 79 -0.28 5.52 -1.12
C GLY A 79 -0.89 6.74 -1.79
N ASP A 80 -1.64 7.49 -0.99
CA ASP A 80 -2.37 8.69 -1.37
C ASP A 80 -1.59 9.99 -1.10
N GLY A 81 -0.41 9.90 -0.46
CA GLY A 81 0.32 11.07 0.03
C GLY A 81 -0.31 11.73 1.25
N LEU A 82 -1.46 11.26 1.74
CA LEU A 82 -2.30 11.89 2.77
C LEU A 82 -2.47 11.03 4.03
N GLY A 83 -1.54 10.11 4.27
CA GLY A 83 -1.41 9.41 5.54
C GLY A 83 -1.51 7.89 5.46
N THR A 84 -1.83 7.35 4.28
CA THR A 84 -1.85 5.90 4.04
C THR A 84 -0.77 5.55 3.02
N ASN A 85 0.50 5.72 3.40
CA ASN A 85 1.61 5.40 2.52
C ASN A 85 2.30 4.12 2.96
N ARG A 86 2.71 3.32 1.99
CA ARG A 86 3.42 2.07 2.18
C ARG A 86 4.63 2.06 1.25
N VAL A 87 5.79 1.76 1.83
CA VAL A 87 7.03 1.59 1.08
C VAL A 87 7.55 0.18 1.31
N VAL A 88 7.73 -0.57 0.23
CA VAL A 88 8.36 -1.90 0.23
C VAL A 88 9.71 -1.80 -0.46
N THR A 89 10.76 -2.24 0.20
CA THR A 89 12.13 -2.31 -0.34
C THR A 89 12.51 -3.77 -0.53
N LEU A 90 12.99 -4.11 -1.72
CA LEU A 90 13.52 -5.43 -2.06
C LEU A 90 14.99 -5.32 -2.41
N THR A 91 15.82 -6.14 -1.77
CA THR A 91 17.25 -6.26 -2.12
C THR A 91 17.46 -7.47 -3.03
N ALA A 92 18.49 -7.41 -3.89
CA ALA A 92 18.89 -8.54 -4.73
C ALA A 92 19.35 -9.77 -3.92
N LYS A 93 19.58 -9.61 -2.60
CA LYS A 93 19.99 -10.69 -1.69
C LYS A 93 18.82 -11.49 -1.11
N GLY A 94 17.57 -11.15 -1.47
CA GLY A 94 16.39 -11.84 -0.93
C GLY A 94 15.89 -11.25 0.38
N GLU A 95 16.13 -9.96 0.64
CA GLU A 95 15.68 -9.27 1.85
C GLU A 95 14.60 -8.24 1.51
N LEU A 96 13.54 -8.23 2.31
CA LEU A 96 12.42 -7.32 2.22
C LEU A 96 12.35 -6.44 3.47
N SER A 97 12.08 -5.15 3.26
CA SER A 97 11.71 -4.20 4.31
C SER A 97 10.42 -3.50 3.93
N GLU A 98 9.46 -3.44 4.83
CA GLU A 98 8.20 -2.72 4.64
C GLU A 98 8.05 -1.66 5.72
N SER A 99 7.65 -0.45 5.33
CA SER A 99 7.29 0.61 6.27
C SER A 99 5.99 1.26 5.85
N ASN A 100 5.13 1.56 6.83
CA ASN A 100 3.99 2.43 6.61
C ASN A 100 4.34 3.85 7.10
N GLN A 101 3.94 4.87 6.36
CA GLN A 101 4.19 6.26 6.69
C GLN A 101 2.88 7.03 6.69
N GLY A 102 2.53 7.58 7.85
CA GLY A 102 1.35 8.43 8.01
C GLY A 102 1.72 9.86 8.37
N CYS A 103 0.71 10.72 8.48
CA CYS A 103 0.89 12.12 8.90
C CYS A 103 1.52 12.28 10.29
N VAL A 104 1.45 11.24 11.12
CA VAL A 104 2.02 11.19 12.48
C VAL A 104 3.43 10.58 12.53
N GLY A 105 4.05 10.35 11.37
CA GLY A 105 5.39 9.82 11.25
C GLY A 105 5.44 8.38 10.73
N LYS A 106 6.64 7.80 10.78
CA LYS A 106 6.88 6.42 10.35
C LYS A 106 6.27 5.44 11.34
N ALA A 107 5.40 4.59 10.85
CA ALA A 107 4.92 3.42 11.57
C ALA A 107 6.02 2.33 11.61
N ALA A 108 5.72 1.22 12.28
CA ALA A 108 6.60 0.06 12.41
C ALA A 108 7.25 -0.32 11.07
N ILE A 109 8.54 -0.70 11.15
CA ILE A 109 9.26 -1.31 10.04
C ILE A 109 9.21 -2.81 10.23
N TRP A 110 8.80 -3.53 9.18
CA TRP A 110 8.80 -4.97 9.14
C TRP A 110 9.90 -5.47 8.20
N HIS A 111 10.60 -6.53 8.61
CA HIS A 111 11.65 -7.14 7.82
C HIS A 111 11.32 -8.61 7.56
N ALA A 112 11.67 -9.09 6.38
CA ALA A 112 11.51 -10.49 6.04
C ALA A 112 12.57 -10.96 5.04
N ALA A 113 12.79 -12.26 5.00
CA ALA A 113 13.46 -12.92 3.89
C ALA A 113 12.41 -13.36 2.84
N PHE A 114 12.80 -13.38 1.58
CA PHE A 114 11.99 -13.91 0.49
C PHE A 114 12.80 -14.77 -0.47
N ARG A 115 12.06 -15.55 -1.27
CA ARG A 115 12.58 -16.28 -2.44
C ARG A 115 11.86 -15.78 -3.69
N GLN A 116 12.58 -15.63 -4.80
CA GLN A 116 11.99 -15.26 -6.08
C GLN A 116 12.05 -16.44 -7.05
N ALA A 117 10.93 -16.75 -7.69
CA ALA A 117 10.83 -17.75 -8.75
C ALA A 117 9.65 -17.44 -9.66
N ASN A 118 9.81 -17.59 -10.98
CA ASN A 118 8.74 -17.48 -11.98
C ASN A 118 7.92 -16.17 -11.87
N GLY A 119 8.58 -15.04 -11.63
CA GLY A 119 7.89 -13.74 -11.49
C GLY A 119 7.13 -13.59 -10.16
N VAL A 120 7.35 -14.48 -9.18
CA VAL A 120 6.72 -14.42 -7.86
C VAL A 120 7.78 -14.28 -6.78
N ILE A 121 7.55 -13.37 -5.85
CA ILE A 121 8.29 -13.20 -4.60
C ILE A 121 7.50 -13.89 -3.51
N GLN A 122 8.02 -14.98 -2.96
CA GLN A 122 7.44 -15.69 -1.82
C GLN A 122 8.16 -15.29 -0.54
N ILE A 123 7.43 -14.75 0.43
CA ILE A 123 7.98 -14.37 1.73
C ILE A 123 8.13 -15.66 2.56
N THR A 124 9.32 -15.90 3.13
CA THR A 124 9.64 -17.17 3.82
C THR A 124 9.80 -17.05 5.32
N THR A 125 10.29 -15.91 5.82
CA THR A 125 10.61 -15.75 7.24
C THR A 125 10.34 -14.32 7.68
N PRO A 126 9.36 -14.05 8.56
CA PRO A 126 9.28 -12.78 9.24
C PRO A 126 10.48 -12.68 10.19
N LEU A 127 11.36 -11.71 9.97
CA LEU A 127 12.43 -11.39 10.91
C LEU A 127 11.76 -10.61 12.04
N ALA A 128 11.84 -11.16 13.26
CA ALA A 128 11.32 -10.65 14.54
C ALA A 128 10.49 -9.34 14.45
N GLU A 129 9.20 -9.45 14.73
CA GLU A 129 8.29 -8.30 14.68
C GLU A 129 8.59 -7.33 15.82
N ASN A 130 9.21 -6.19 15.51
CA ASN A 130 9.21 -5.02 16.40
C ASN A 130 7.87 -4.29 16.20
N SER A 131 6.76 -4.91 16.64
CA SER A 131 5.44 -4.28 16.57
C SER A 131 5.38 -3.11 17.56
N SER A 132 5.45 -1.88 17.07
CA SER A 132 4.69 -0.82 17.74
C SER A 132 3.20 -1.10 17.50
N HIS A 133 2.37 -0.90 18.51
CA HIS A 133 0.95 -1.30 18.60
C HIS A 133 -0.01 -0.68 17.55
N TYR A 134 0.50 -0.08 16.46
CA TYR A 134 -0.31 0.47 15.39
C TYR A 134 -0.65 -0.61 14.35
N SER A 135 -1.79 -1.27 14.55
CA SER A 135 -2.35 -2.34 13.71
C SER A 135 -3.00 -1.86 12.41
N PHE A 136 -2.58 -0.71 11.86
CA PHE A 136 -2.97 -0.30 10.49
C PHE A 136 -2.32 -1.16 9.40
N ALA A 137 -1.48 -2.13 9.78
CA ALA A 137 -0.96 -3.11 8.84
C ALA A 137 -2.14 -3.87 8.24
N ARG A 138 -2.47 -3.57 6.97
CA ARG A 138 -3.19 -4.51 6.11
C ARG A 138 -2.60 -5.90 6.33
N ASP A 139 -3.42 -6.94 6.24
CA ASP A 139 -2.95 -8.33 6.21
C ASP A 139 -1.75 -8.41 5.25
N ARG A 140 -0.55 -8.64 5.82
CA ARG A 140 0.68 -8.60 5.03
C ARG A 140 0.59 -9.71 3.99
N PRO A 141 0.81 -9.39 2.70
CA PRO A 141 0.72 -10.41 1.68
C PRO A 141 1.82 -11.44 1.92
N SER A 142 1.52 -12.71 1.70
CA SER A 142 2.50 -13.80 1.80
C SER A 142 3.44 -13.83 0.60
N SER A 143 3.09 -13.13 -0.47
CA SER A 143 3.81 -13.11 -1.74
C SER A 143 3.46 -11.89 -2.57
N TYR A 144 4.32 -11.53 -3.51
CA TYR A 144 4.06 -10.52 -4.55
C TYR A 144 4.28 -11.10 -5.93
N LEU A 145 3.43 -10.72 -6.86
CA LEU A 145 3.64 -10.87 -8.30
C LEU A 145 4.51 -9.70 -8.77
N ILE A 146 5.58 -10.02 -9.49
CA ILE A 146 6.36 -9.04 -10.24
C ILE A 146 5.65 -8.84 -11.57
N VAL A 147 5.03 -7.68 -11.74
CA VAL A 147 4.33 -7.32 -12.97
C VAL A 147 5.15 -6.31 -13.73
N HIS A 148 5.47 -6.64 -14.97
CA HIS A 148 6.19 -5.76 -15.88
C HIS A 148 5.18 -5.01 -16.74
N TRP A 149 5.42 -3.72 -16.98
CA TRP A 149 4.66 -2.96 -17.95
C TRP A 149 5.63 -2.08 -18.71
N GLU A 150 6.11 -2.61 -19.82
CA GLU A 150 7.30 -2.12 -20.51
C GLU A 150 8.48 -1.99 -19.54
N GLU A 151 8.94 -0.76 -19.29
CA GLU A 151 10.06 -0.48 -18.37
C GLU A 151 9.63 -0.27 -16.91
N ARG A 152 8.33 -0.25 -16.64
CA ARG A 152 7.78 -0.15 -15.28
C ARG A 152 7.74 -1.51 -14.60
N VAL A 153 7.96 -1.50 -13.29
CA VAL A 153 7.82 -2.69 -12.47
C VAL A 153 6.92 -2.43 -11.26
N TYR A 154 5.90 -3.27 -11.14
CA TYR A 154 4.95 -3.28 -10.04
C TYR A 154 5.14 -4.54 -9.17
N LEU A 155 4.80 -4.41 -7.89
CA LEU A 155 4.61 -5.53 -6.96
C LEU A 155 3.13 -5.65 -6.60
N ILE A 156 2.48 -6.69 -7.09
CA ILE A 156 1.04 -6.86 -6.89
C ILE A 156 0.81 -8.09 -6.00
N PRO A 157 0.23 -7.94 -4.79
CA PRO A 157 -0.27 -9.09 -4.05
C PRO A 157 -1.21 -9.93 -4.93
N PRO A 158 -1.11 -11.27 -4.95
CA PRO A 158 -2.00 -12.09 -5.78
C PRO A 158 -3.49 -11.77 -5.57
N GLU A 159 -3.90 -11.48 -4.34
CA GLU A 159 -5.26 -11.07 -3.98
C GLU A 159 -5.74 -9.76 -4.62
N ASP A 160 -4.82 -8.89 -5.03
CA ASP A 160 -5.10 -7.57 -5.62
C ASP A 160 -4.95 -7.57 -7.15
N ILE A 161 -4.65 -8.72 -7.78
CA ILE A 161 -4.42 -8.79 -9.24
C ILE A 161 -5.64 -8.35 -10.05
N LEU A 162 -6.85 -8.63 -9.57
CA LEU A 162 -8.08 -8.19 -10.23
C LEU A 162 -8.25 -6.68 -10.16
N SER A 163 -8.02 -6.08 -8.99
CA SER A 163 -8.05 -4.62 -8.83
C SER A 163 -7.03 -3.96 -9.74
N PHE A 164 -5.82 -4.54 -9.88
CA PHE A 164 -4.80 -4.03 -10.79
C PHE A 164 -5.22 -4.11 -12.27
N CYS A 165 -5.77 -5.24 -12.70
CA CYS A 165 -6.29 -5.38 -14.07
C CYS A 165 -7.47 -4.43 -14.32
N GLY A 166 -8.34 -4.23 -13.33
CA GLY A 166 -9.44 -3.27 -13.36
C GLY A 166 -8.96 -1.84 -13.52
N ALA A 167 -7.95 -1.43 -12.74
CA ALA A 167 -7.32 -0.10 -12.83
C ALA A 167 -6.68 0.17 -14.21
N TRP A 168 -6.04 -0.85 -14.79
CA TRP A 168 -5.56 -0.75 -16.17
C TRP A 168 -6.71 -0.58 -17.16
N ALA A 169 -7.75 -1.42 -17.06
CA ALA A 169 -8.89 -1.38 -17.97
C ALA A 169 -9.71 -0.08 -17.85
N SER A 170 -9.75 0.55 -16.67
CA SER A 170 -10.42 1.84 -16.45
C SER A 170 -9.56 3.05 -16.84
N GLY A 171 -8.26 2.86 -17.06
CA GLY A 171 -7.30 3.93 -17.32
C GLY A 171 -6.80 4.67 -16.07
N ASP A 172 -7.08 4.15 -14.86
CA ASP A 172 -6.51 4.67 -13.60
C ASP A 172 -5.03 4.30 -13.44
N GLU A 173 -4.60 3.20 -14.07
CA GLU A 173 -3.20 2.88 -14.33
C GLU A 173 -2.99 2.80 -15.85
N PRO A 174 -1.83 3.23 -16.39
CA PRO A 174 -0.62 3.62 -15.67
C PRO A 174 -0.75 5.02 -15.06
N ARG A 175 -0.38 5.17 -13.79
CA ARG A 175 -0.36 6.48 -13.15
C ARG A 175 0.78 7.37 -13.66
N GLU A 176 0.60 8.68 -13.57
CA GLU A 176 1.59 9.68 -14.02
C GLU A 176 2.40 10.32 -12.87
N ASP A 177 1.98 10.10 -11.63
CA ASP A 177 2.64 10.64 -10.43
C ASP A 177 3.00 9.53 -9.42
N GLY A 178 3.60 9.93 -8.29
CA GLY A 178 4.07 8.99 -7.28
C GLY A 178 2.94 8.27 -6.55
N HIS A 179 1.71 8.79 -6.56
CA HIS A 179 0.60 8.34 -5.74
C HIS A 179 -0.30 7.33 -6.48
N GLY A 180 -0.67 6.26 -5.78
CA GLY A 180 -1.54 5.23 -6.35
C GLY A 180 -1.75 4.04 -5.44
N PHE A 181 -2.66 3.16 -5.84
CA PHE A 181 -3.15 2.04 -5.02
C PHE A 181 -2.34 0.75 -5.17
N PHE A 182 -1.27 0.77 -5.97
CA PHE A 182 -0.39 -0.36 -6.21
C PHE A 182 1.06 0.02 -5.97
N LEU A 183 1.86 -0.94 -5.50
CA LEU A 183 3.29 -0.77 -5.27
C LEU A 183 4.02 -0.67 -6.62
N LEU A 184 4.28 0.56 -7.07
CA LEU A 184 5.11 0.85 -8.25
C LEU A 184 6.52 1.17 -7.79
N ARG A 185 7.52 0.71 -8.53
CA ARG A 185 8.91 1.10 -8.25
C ARG A 185 9.06 2.61 -8.35
N ILE A 186 9.65 3.22 -7.33
CA ILE A 186 9.85 4.67 -7.26
C ILE A 186 10.70 5.13 -8.46
N GLY A 187 10.17 6.09 -9.22
CA GLY A 187 10.75 6.65 -10.43
C GLY A 187 10.17 6.05 -11.72
N ASP A 188 9.50 4.89 -11.65
CA ASP A 188 8.91 4.25 -12.82
C ASP A 188 7.61 4.93 -13.26
N GLU A 189 6.99 5.78 -12.43
CA GLU A 189 5.80 6.57 -12.79
C GLU A 189 6.04 7.54 -13.97
N LYS A 190 7.31 7.84 -14.27
CA LYS A 190 7.73 8.72 -15.37
C LYS A 190 8.11 7.97 -16.65
N LYS A 191 8.12 6.64 -16.61
CA LYS A 191 8.48 5.80 -17.77
C LYS A 191 7.26 5.55 -18.65
N PRO A 192 7.45 5.24 -19.95
CA PRO A 192 6.36 4.80 -20.80
C PRO A 192 5.72 3.49 -20.26
N ALA A 193 4.44 3.31 -20.58
CA ALA A 193 3.66 2.12 -20.25
C ALA A 193 2.53 1.96 -21.27
N GLU A 194 2.88 1.66 -22.51
CA GLU A 194 1.91 1.39 -23.58
C GLU A 194 1.39 -0.05 -23.49
N GLY A 195 0.16 -0.25 -23.98
CA GLY A 195 -0.46 -1.59 -24.08
C GLY A 195 -0.85 -2.22 -22.72
N PRO A 196 -1.12 -3.53 -22.70
CA PRO A 196 -1.44 -4.26 -21.48
C PRO A 196 -0.18 -4.60 -20.65
N PRO A 197 -0.28 -4.65 -19.30
CA PRO A 197 0.81 -5.13 -18.46
C PRO A 197 1.07 -6.63 -18.67
N GLU A 198 2.34 -7.03 -18.58
CA GLU A 198 2.79 -8.42 -18.61
C GLU A 198 2.64 -9.07 -17.23
N LEU A 199 1.64 -9.94 -17.11
CA LEU A 199 1.37 -10.69 -15.89
C LEU A 199 2.14 -12.03 -15.86
N PRO A 200 2.56 -12.51 -14.68
CA PRO A 200 3.13 -13.84 -14.53
C PRO A 200 2.23 -14.95 -15.08
N LEU A 201 2.84 -16.07 -15.45
CA LEU A 201 2.13 -17.23 -15.96
C LEU A 201 1.02 -17.67 -14.99
N GLY A 202 -0.18 -17.91 -15.52
CA GLY A 202 -1.38 -18.26 -14.73
C GLY A 202 -2.26 -17.06 -14.37
N PHE A 203 -1.74 -15.83 -14.44
CA PHE A 203 -2.52 -14.61 -14.16
C PHE A 203 -2.97 -13.86 -15.42
N GLN A 204 -2.44 -14.18 -16.60
CA GLN A 204 -2.78 -13.50 -17.87
C GLN A 204 -4.28 -13.44 -18.17
N ARG A 205 -5.05 -14.46 -17.75
CA ARG A 205 -6.51 -14.49 -17.94
C ARG A 205 -7.23 -13.32 -17.26
N TYR A 206 -6.63 -12.70 -16.24
CA TYR A 206 -7.23 -11.62 -15.47
C TYR A 206 -7.29 -10.28 -16.20
N LEU A 207 -6.45 -10.07 -17.23
CA LEU A 207 -6.51 -8.87 -18.06
C LEU A 207 -7.86 -8.73 -18.78
N ASN A 208 -8.45 -9.85 -19.18
CA ASN A 208 -9.70 -9.88 -19.94
C ASN A 208 -10.86 -10.45 -19.12
N MET A 209 -10.69 -10.60 -17.80
CA MET A 209 -11.71 -11.24 -16.98
C MET A 209 -12.83 -10.26 -16.66
N GLU A 210 -14.07 -10.69 -16.90
CA GLU A 210 -15.24 -9.99 -16.41
C GLU A 210 -15.37 -10.15 -14.89
N SER A 211 -16.18 -9.29 -14.27
CA SER A 211 -16.51 -9.43 -12.85
C SER A 211 -17.18 -10.79 -12.57
N ILE A 212 -16.66 -11.51 -11.59
CA ILE A 212 -17.23 -12.75 -11.06
C ILE A 212 -18.41 -12.39 -10.17
N THR A 213 -19.60 -12.77 -10.61
CA THR A 213 -20.82 -12.75 -9.81
C THR A 213 -21.13 -14.17 -9.35
N ALA A 214 -21.47 -14.34 -8.08
CA ALA A 214 -21.77 -15.64 -7.49
C ALA A 214 -22.88 -15.54 -6.45
N LYS A 215 -23.58 -16.64 -6.20
CA LYS A 215 -24.57 -16.78 -5.14
C LYS A 215 -24.02 -17.58 -3.97
N VAL A 216 -24.43 -17.19 -2.78
CA VAL A 216 -24.20 -17.97 -1.56
C VAL A 216 -25.11 -19.20 -1.56
N ILE A 217 -24.50 -20.38 -1.49
CA ILE A 217 -25.19 -21.68 -1.52
C ILE A 217 -25.13 -22.44 -0.19
N SER A 218 -24.25 -22.03 0.73
CA SER A 218 -24.18 -22.56 2.09
C SER A 218 -23.73 -21.48 3.05
N VAL A 219 -24.26 -21.52 4.28
CA VAL A 219 -24.00 -20.52 5.32
C VAL A 219 -23.82 -21.22 6.66
N GLU A 220 -22.74 -20.90 7.37
CA GLU A 220 -22.58 -21.26 8.78
C GLU A 220 -23.10 -20.14 9.70
N PRO A 221 -23.49 -20.43 10.95
CA PRO A 221 -23.85 -19.39 11.91
C PRO A 221 -22.68 -18.44 12.19
N PRO A 222 -22.91 -17.12 12.36
CA PRO A 222 -21.86 -16.18 12.71
C PRO A 222 -21.29 -16.51 14.10
N GLN A 223 -19.96 -16.49 14.21
CA GLN A 223 -19.23 -16.71 15.45
C GLN A 223 -18.62 -15.39 15.91
N GLN A 224 -18.87 -15.02 17.17
CA GLN A 224 -18.27 -13.82 17.75
C GLN A 224 -16.78 -14.08 18.01
N GLN A 225 -15.92 -13.26 17.45
CA GLN A 225 -14.50 -13.27 17.78
C GLN A 225 -14.29 -12.67 19.18
N PRO A 226 -13.25 -13.09 19.92
CA PRO A 226 -12.88 -12.44 21.17
C PRO A 226 -12.73 -10.93 20.95
N PRO A 227 -13.18 -10.08 21.89
CA PRO A 227 -13.07 -8.64 21.75
C PRO A 227 -11.60 -8.26 21.58
N ASP A 228 -11.29 -7.52 20.52
CA ASP A 228 -9.97 -6.93 20.36
C ASP A 228 -9.85 -5.78 21.38
N SER A 229 -8.70 -5.69 22.04
CA SER A 229 -8.45 -4.86 23.21
C SER A 229 -8.53 -3.34 22.95
N ILE A 230 -8.66 -2.93 21.69
CA ILE A 230 -8.41 -1.54 21.26
C ILE A 230 -9.72 -0.81 20.90
N GLU A 231 -10.79 -1.52 20.52
CA GLU A 231 -12.05 -0.90 20.11
C GLU A 231 -13.22 -1.65 20.73
N ASN A 232 -14.22 -0.93 21.26
CA ASN A 232 -15.46 -1.49 21.80
C ASN A 232 -16.38 -2.04 20.68
N ARG A 233 -15.79 -2.78 19.74
CA ARG A 233 -16.38 -3.27 18.51
C ARG A 233 -16.49 -4.78 18.59
N ARG A 234 -17.69 -5.30 18.33
CA ARG A 234 -17.89 -6.75 18.25
C ARG A 234 -17.62 -7.18 16.82
N VAL A 235 -16.66 -8.06 16.64
CA VAL A 235 -16.35 -8.67 15.35
C VAL A 235 -17.01 -10.04 15.31
N TYR A 236 -17.78 -10.31 14.27
CA TYR A 236 -18.31 -11.65 14.02
C TYR A 236 -17.75 -12.14 12.69
N GLU A 237 -17.35 -13.39 12.67
CA GLU A 237 -16.91 -14.09 11.47
C GLU A 237 -17.95 -15.12 11.06
N GLN A 238 -18.22 -15.18 9.76
CA GLN A 238 -19.20 -16.10 9.20
C GLN A 238 -18.64 -16.76 7.94
N SER A 239 -18.54 -18.08 7.95
CA SER A 239 -18.17 -18.85 6.76
C SER A 239 -19.37 -19.04 5.85
N VAL A 240 -19.19 -18.78 4.56
CA VAL A 240 -20.18 -19.04 3.51
C VAL A 240 -19.52 -19.73 2.32
N VAL A 241 -20.29 -20.49 1.55
CA VAL A 241 -19.83 -21.09 0.29
C VAL A 241 -20.58 -20.44 -0.86
N ILE A 242 -19.86 -20.07 -1.92
CA ILE A 242 -20.42 -19.54 -3.17
C ILE A 242 -20.32 -20.54 -4.32
N ASP A 243 -21.18 -20.39 -5.32
CA ASP A 243 -21.21 -21.17 -6.56
C ASP A 243 -20.21 -20.71 -7.64
N ALA A 244 -19.06 -20.19 -7.23
CA ALA A 244 -17.94 -19.86 -8.10
C ALA A 244 -16.64 -20.40 -7.53
N GLY A 245 -15.77 -20.94 -8.39
CA GLY A 245 -14.50 -21.55 -8.01
C GLY A 245 -13.36 -21.22 -8.98
N THR A 246 -12.31 -22.06 -9.04
CA THR A 246 -11.14 -21.81 -9.92
C THR A 246 -11.50 -21.74 -11.41
N VAL A 247 -12.55 -22.44 -11.83
CA VAL A 247 -13.06 -22.40 -13.21
C VAL A 247 -13.60 -21.01 -13.56
N ALA A 248 -14.27 -20.36 -12.61
CA ALA A 248 -14.75 -18.98 -12.74
C ALA A 248 -13.65 -17.92 -12.55
N GLY A 249 -12.42 -18.34 -12.19
CA GLY A 249 -11.30 -17.42 -11.97
C GLY A 249 -11.02 -17.08 -10.51
N VAL A 250 -11.76 -17.66 -9.55
CA VAL A 250 -11.56 -17.38 -8.11
C VAL A 250 -10.20 -17.90 -7.64
N ILE A 251 -9.52 -17.12 -6.78
CA ILE A 251 -8.23 -17.44 -6.16
C ILE A 251 -8.29 -17.20 -4.65
N PRO A 252 -7.42 -17.85 -3.86
CA PRO A 252 -7.31 -17.58 -2.43
C PRO A 252 -7.12 -16.09 -2.14
N LYS A 253 -7.69 -15.62 -1.02
CA LYS A 253 -7.68 -14.23 -0.55
C LYS A 253 -8.35 -13.19 -1.46
N MET A 254 -8.92 -13.59 -2.60
CA MET A 254 -9.77 -12.71 -3.41
C MET A 254 -10.90 -12.14 -2.54
N ARG A 255 -11.20 -10.84 -2.72
CA ARG A 255 -12.24 -10.15 -1.98
C ARG A 255 -13.52 -10.05 -2.78
N PHE A 256 -14.64 -10.12 -2.09
CA PHE A 256 -15.99 -9.96 -2.64
C PHE A 256 -16.76 -8.91 -1.84
N ASP A 257 -17.60 -8.17 -2.56
CA ASP A 257 -18.61 -7.27 -2.03
C ASP A 257 -19.99 -7.94 -2.10
N ILE A 258 -20.85 -7.61 -1.14
CA ILE A 258 -22.25 -8.04 -1.16
C ILE A 258 -23.01 -7.13 -2.13
N ARG A 259 -23.54 -7.71 -3.19
CA ARG A 259 -24.35 -7.01 -4.20
C ARG A 259 -25.83 -7.05 -3.85
N SER A 260 -26.31 -8.20 -3.37
CA SER A 260 -27.70 -8.38 -2.93
C SER A 260 -27.73 -9.16 -1.61
N PRO A 261 -28.36 -8.63 -0.55
CA PRO A 261 -29.11 -7.37 -0.51
C PRO A 261 -28.22 -6.13 -0.58
N ALA A 262 -28.73 -5.05 -1.16
CA ALA A 262 -28.01 -3.79 -1.27
C ALA A 262 -27.78 -3.16 0.13
N LYS A 263 -26.77 -2.27 0.22
CA LYS A 263 -26.39 -1.49 1.43
C LYS A 263 -25.74 -2.30 2.56
N ILE A 264 -25.35 -3.54 2.31
CA ILE A 264 -24.55 -4.30 3.25
C ILE A 264 -23.07 -4.13 2.90
N HIS A 265 -22.34 -3.43 3.76
CA HIS A 265 -20.90 -3.22 3.62
C HIS A 265 -20.13 -4.24 4.45
N ILE A 266 -20.02 -5.47 3.93
CA ILE A 266 -19.25 -6.56 4.55
C ILE A 266 -18.07 -6.89 3.64
N ASN A 267 -16.89 -7.03 4.24
CA ASN A 267 -15.74 -7.59 3.56
C ASN A 267 -15.85 -9.12 3.58
N ALA A 268 -15.93 -9.74 2.40
CA ALA A 268 -15.85 -11.18 2.25
C ALA A 268 -14.51 -11.57 1.61
N THR A 269 -13.75 -12.46 2.24
CA THR A 269 -12.43 -12.89 1.75
C THR A 269 -12.45 -14.40 1.48
N VAL A 270 -11.98 -14.81 0.30
CA VAL A 270 -11.88 -16.23 -0.04
C VAL A 270 -10.82 -16.92 0.82
N VAL A 271 -11.22 -17.97 1.54
CA VAL A 271 -10.32 -18.78 2.38
C VAL A 271 -9.92 -20.10 1.73
N SER A 272 -10.83 -20.70 0.96
CA SER A 272 -10.57 -21.95 0.23
C SER A 272 -11.26 -21.93 -1.14
N VAL A 273 -10.65 -22.60 -2.13
CA VAL A 273 -11.14 -22.61 -3.52
C VAL A 273 -11.17 -24.04 -4.04
N ARG A 274 -12.28 -24.42 -4.66
CA ARG A 274 -12.48 -25.68 -5.40
C ARG A 274 -12.82 -25.34 -6.87
N PRO A 275 -12.93 -26.32 -7.78
CA PRO A 275 -13.22 -26.03 -9.19
C PRO A 275 -14.48 -25.20 -9.43
N ALA A 276 -15.59 -25.55 -8.76
CA ALA A 276 -16.90 -24.93 -8.96
C ALA A 276 -17.41 -24.10 -7.78
N THR A 277 -16.74 -24.15 -6.63
CA THR A 277 -17.19 -23.47 -5.41
C THR A 277 -16.01 -22.88 -4.65
N SER A 278 -16.29 -21.88 -3.83
CA SER A 278 -15.31 -21.26 -2.95
C SER A 278 -15.92 -20.96 -1.61
N GLU A 279 -15.09 -21.02 -0.57
CA GLU A 279 -15.46 -20.63 0.78
C GLU A 279 -14.96 -19.23 1.06
N LEU A 280 -15.83 -18.40 1.63
CA LEU A 280 -15.56 -17.01 1.98
C LEU A 280 -15.75 -16.85 3.49
N LEU A 281 -14.88 -16.04 4.08
CA LEU A 281 -14.99 -15.55 5.44
C LEU A 281 -15.55 -14.13 5.40
N LEU A 282 -16.76 -13.93 5.91
CA LEU A 282 -17.39 -12.63 6.07
C LEU A 282 -17.02 -12.07 7.44
N ARG A 283 -16.44 -10.87 7.46
CA ARG A 283 -16.18 -10.13 8.71
C ARG A 283 -17.25 -9.07 8.92
N HIS A 284 -18.11 -9.33 9.89
CA HIS A 284 -19.14 -8.40 10.35
C HIS A 284 -18.59 -7.55 11.47
N TYR A 285 -18.75 -6.26 11.33
CA TYR A 285 -18.30 -5.31 12.31
C TYR A 285 -19.50 -4.57 12.89
N VAL A 286 -19.75 -4.79 14.17
CA VAL A 286 -20.93 -4.24 14.85
C VAL A 286 -20.49 -3.20 15.87
N PHE A 287 -21.03 -1.99 15.73
CA PHE A 287 -20.85 -0.89 16.67
C PHE A 287 -22.03 -0.84 17.62
N ASP A 288 -21.76 -0.55 18.90
CA ASP A 288 -22.78 -0.37 19.93
C ASP A 288 -23.80 -1.53 19.99
N ASP A 289 -25.10 -1.18 20.05
CA ASP A 289 -26.24 -2.09 20.19
C ASP A 289 -26.77 -2.62 18.84
N ASP A 290 -26.07 -2.37 17.73
CA ASP A 290 -26.48 -2.90 16.43
C ASP A 290 -26.52 -4.44 16.44
N LYS A 291 -27.36 -5.00 15.56
CA LYS A 291 -27.48 -6.45 15.36
C LYS A 291 -26.70 -6.86 14.12
N VAL A 292 -25.98 -7.99 14.22
CA VAL A 292 -25.40 -8.65 13.05
C VAL A 292 -26.53 -8.99 12.08
N THR A 293 -26.35 -8.65 10.80
CA THR A 293 -27.21 -9.15 9.72
C THR A 293 -26.52 -10.37 9.10
N PRO A 294 -26.84 -11.60 9.54
CA PRO A 294 -26.18 -12.79 9.03
C PRO A 294 -26.46 -12.95 7.53
N ALA A 295 -25.46 -13.44 6.80
CA ALA A 295 -25.65 -13.85 5.42
C ALA A 295 -26.74 -14.93 5.32
N THR A 296 -27.46 -14.95 4.20
CA THR A 296 -28.40 -16.03 3.89
C THR A 296 -28.02 -16.68 2.57
N ILE A 297 -28.59 -17.87 2.33
CA ILE A 297 -28.58 -18.47 1.00
C ILE A 297 -29.20 -17.47 0.01
N ASP A 298 -28.73 -17.53 -1.24
CA ASP A 298 -29.09 -16.68 -2.37
C ASP A 298 -28.60 -15.22 -2.30
N TRP A 299 -27.84 -14.84 -1.28
CA TRP A 299 -27.09 -13.58 -1.34
C TRP A 299 -26.18 -13.58 -2.55
N GLU A 300 -26.15 -12.47 -3.27
CA GLU A 300 -25.31 -12.28 -4.43
C GLU A 300 -24.06 -11.53 -4.03
N VAL A 301 -22.92 -12.07 -4.39
CA VAL A 301 -21.61 -11.45 -4.19
C VAL A 301 -20.97 -11.17 -5.54
N ILE A 302 -20.16 -10.11 -5.59
CA ILE A 302 -19.36 -9.74 -6.75
C ILE A 302 -17.92 -9.55 -6.31
N ASN A 303 -16.93 -10.03 -7.07
CA ASN A 303 -15.55 -9.79 -6.70
C ASN A 303 -15.31 -8.27 -6.62
N ARG A 304 -14.61 -7.82 -5.59
CA ARG A 304 -14.31 -6.40 -5.42
C ARG A 304 -13.35 -5.98 -6.52
N ASP A 305 -13.83 -5.09 -7.39
CA ASP A 305 -13.01 -4.30 -8.30
C ASP A 305 -13.10 -2.85 -7.79
N ILE A 306 -11.98 -2.32 -7.30
CA ILE A 306 -11.95 -1.00 -6.67
C ILE A 306 -12.21 0.12 -7.72
N PHE A 307 -12.09 -0.18 -9.02
CA PHE A 307 -12.02 0.83 -10.08
C PHE A 307 -13.19 0.82 -11.06
N ARG A 308 -14.10 -0.16 -11.01
CA ARG A 308 -15.37 -0.09 -11.75
C ARG A 308 -16.37 0.83 -11.02
N ARG A 309 -16.39 2.10 -11.42
CA ARG A 309 -17.44 3.07 -11.08
C ARG A 309 -18.76 2.78 -11.80
#